data_AF-A0A433RVT0-F1
#
_entry.id   AF-A0A433RVT0-F1
#
_cell.length_a   1.000
_cell.length_b   1.000
_cell.length_c   1.000
_cell.angle_alpha   90.00
_cell.angle_beta   90.00
_cell.angle_gamma   90.00
#
_symmetry.space_group_name_H-M   'P 1'
#
loop_
_entity.id
_entity.type
_entity.pdbx_description
1 polymer ?
#
loop_
_entity_poly.entity_id
_entity_poly.type
_entity_poly.pdbx_seq_one_letter_code
_entity_poly.pdbx_strand_id
1 'polypeptide(L)'
;MGCFSSKRIFASKFLGDRGYTLLDALLQLFILMLCLNMILVFSPFIAKLQSYIIPENMLWERFVTILSKNIEESTTVQVDNDAQNIVYFHQNKGEENRIIFRDHIVYSTFEKAGGHVVLLTNVKTINFKVEEDKLYVQIQFLRAQQNREATIILPNTS
;
A
#
# COMPACT_ATOMS: atom_id res chain seq x y z
N MET A 1 74.30 -24.39 -8.00
CA MET A 1 73.51 -25.46 -7.35
C MET A 1 72.47 -24.78 -6.47
N GLY A 2 71.19 -24.82 -6.85
CA GLY A 2 70.11 -24.19 -6.10
C GLY A 2 68.79 -24.51 -6.77
N CYS A 3 68.14 -25.58 -6.34
CA CYS A 3 66.85 -26.02 -6.87
C CYS A 3 65.77 -25.83 -5.81
N PHE A 4 64.76 -25.05 -6.17
CA PHE A 4 63.49 -24.88 -5.47
C PHE A 4 62.82 -26.22 -5.16
N SER A 5 62.22 -26.35 -3.98
CA SER A 5 61.13 -27.32 -3.74
C SER A 5 60.16 -26.78 -2.70
N SER A 6 59.29 -25.88 -3.17
CA SER A 6 57.99 -25.60 -2.55
C SER A 6 56.95 -26.46 -3.25
N LYS A 7 56.04 -27.07 -2.47
CA LYS A 7 54.83 -27.85 -2.80
C LYS A 7 54.91 -29.26 -2.23
N ARG A 8 54.47 -29.46 -0.99
CA ARG A 8 53.97 -30.77 -0.53
C ARG A 8 53.29 -30.81 0.85
N ILE A 9 52.57 -29.76 1.30
CA ILE A 9 51.80 -29.89 2.56
C ILE A 9 50.44 -29.19 2.51
N PHE A 10 49.73 -29.25 1.37
CA PHE A 10 48.30 -28.86 1.30
C PHE A 10 47.37 -30.03 0.96
N ALA A 11 47.92 -31.22 0.68
CA ALA A 11 47.15 -32.37 0.20
C ALA A 11 46.65 -33.33 1.29
N SER A 12 47.08 -33.19 2.55
CA SER A 12 46.71 -34.13 3.62
C SER A 12 45.43 -33.78 4.37
N LYS A 13 44.89 -32.55 4.23
CA LYS A 13 43.66 -32.13 4.92
C LYS A 13 42.36 -32.54 4.23
N PHE A 14 42.44 -33.13 3.04
CA PHE A 14 41.27 -33.43 2.22
C PHE A 14 40.83 -34.90 2.27
N LEU A 15 41.51 -35.81 2.99
CA LEU A 15 41.19 -37.26 2.98
C LEU A 15 40.41 -37.75 4.22
N GLY A 16 39.85 -36.86 5.04
CA GLY A 16 39.19 -37.21 6.31
C GLY A 16 37.69 -37.55 6.26
N ASP A 17 36.88 -36.96 5.37
CA ASP A 17 35.39 -37.02 5.48
C ASP A 17 34.67 -37.47 4.19
N ARG A 18 35.27 -38.37 3.41
CA ARG A 18 34.79 -38.74 2.05
C ARG A 18 33.95 -40.02 1.97
N GLY A 19 32.93 -40.15 2.82
CA GLY A 19 31.91 -41.20 2.69
C GLY A 19 30.53 -40.69 2.24
N TYR A 20 30.22 -39.43 2.58
CA TYR A 20 28.84 -38.92 2.51
C TYR A 20 28.66 -37.73 1.57
N THR A 21 29.71 -37.30 0.85
CA THR A 21 29.68 -36.09 0.00
C THR A 21 28.71 -36.23 -1.18
N LEU A 22 28.55 -37.44 -1.73
CA LEU A 22 27.58 -37.71 -2.79
C LEU A 22 26.14 -37.71 -2.24
N LEU A 23 25.93 -38.34 -1.08
CA LEU A 23 24.63 -38.40 -0.41
C LEU A 23 24.16 -37.00 0.00
N ASP A 24 25.08 -36.18 0.53
CA ASP A 24 24.83 -34.80 0.93
C ASP A 24 24.49 -33.92 -0.28
N ALA A 25 25.22 -34.07 -1.40
CA ALA A 25 24.88 -33.38 -2.65
C ALA A 25 23.51 -33.81 -3.20
N LEU A 26 23.15 -35.10 -3.09
CA LEU A 26 21.86 -35.62 -3.55
C LEU A 26 20.70 -35.12 -2.66
N LEU A 27 20.92 -35.03 -1.35
CA LEU A 27 19.98 -34.45 -0.39
C LEU A 27 19.78 -32.95 -0.67
N GLN A 28 20.86 -32.19 -0.90
CA GLN A 28 20.78 -30.78 -1.26
C GLN A 28 20.04 -30.57 -2.58
N LEU A 29 20.28 -31.42 -3.58
CA LEU A 29 19.54 -31.39 -4.85
C LEU A 29 18.05 -31.67 -4.65
N PHE A 30 17.72 -32.65 -3.81
CA PHE A 30 16.34 -32.99 -3.48
C PHE A 30 15.61 -31.83 -2.78
N ILE A 31 16.26 -31.20 -1.79
CA ILE A 31 15.73 -30.02 -1.11
C ILE A 31 15.52 -28.87 -2.11
N LEU A 32 16.49 -28.64 -3.00
CA LEU A 32 16.37 -27.61 -4.04
C LEU A 32 15.19 -27.87 -4.98
N MET A 33 15.01 -29.12 -5.43
CA MET A 33 13.85 -29.48 -6.27
C MET A 33 12.53 -29.28 -5.53
N LEU A 34 12.47 -29.57 -4.23
CA LEU A 34 11.29 -29.36 -3.41
C LEU A 34 10.96 -27.87 -3.26
N CYS A 35 11.96 -27.02 -3.03
CA CYS A 35 11.80 -25.57 -3.01
C CYS A 35 11.33 -25.02 -4.36
N LEU A 36 11.89 -25.50 -5.47
CA LEU A 36 11.47 -25.10 -6.82
C LEU A 36 10.01 -25.46 -7.10
N ASN A 37 9.60 -26.68 -6.71
CA ASN A 37 8.22 -27.12 -6.84
C ASN A 37 7.27 -26.28 -5.98
N MET A 38 7.66 -25.92 -4.75
CA MET A 38 6.88 -24.97 -3.94
C MET A 38 6.67 -23.66 -4.70
N ILE A 39 7.73 -23.04 -5.22
CA ILE A 39 7.62 -21.76 -5.94
C ILE A 39 6.62 -21.86 -7.12
N LEU A 40 6.66 -22.96 -7.88
CA LEU A 40 5.73 -23.20 -8.99
C LEU A 40 4.27 -23.34 -8.51
N VAL A 41 4.04 -24.02 -7.39
CA VAL A 41 2.70 -24.17 -6.79
C VAL A 41 2.17 -22.85 -6.24
N PHE A 42 3.03 -22.01 -5.67
CA PHE A 42 2.65 -20.69 -5.14
C PHE A 42 2.51 -19.60 -6.21
N SER A 43 3.10 -19.76 -7.39
CA SER A 43 2.99 -18.81 -8.51
C SER A 43 1.54 -18.41 -8.87
N PRO A 44 0.59 -19.34 -9.11
CA PRO A 44 -0.80 -18.98 -9.40
C PRO A 44 -1.50 -18.31 -8.21
N PHE A 45 -1.05 -18.54 -6.97
CA PHE A 45 -1.59 -17.90 -5.79
C PHE A 45 -1.22 -16.40 -5.76
N ILE A 46 0.02 -16.06 -6.13
CA ILE A 46 0.45 -14.66 -6.27
C ILE A 46 -0.35 -13.94 -7.35
N ALA A 47 -0.57 -14.59 -8.51
CA ALA A 47 -1.39 -14.02 -9.58
C ALA A 47 -2.85 -13.77 -9.12
N LYS A 48 -3.42 -14.70 -8.35
CA LYS A 48 -4.76 -14.52 -7.76
C LYS A 48 -4.80 -13.39 -6.73
N LEU A 49 -3.77 -13.24 -5.88
CA LEU A 49 -3.69 -12.13 -4.93
C LEU A 49 -3.69 -10.75 -5.62
N GLN A 50 -3.05 -10.64 -6.79
CA GLN A 50 -3.13 -9.42 -7.61
C GLN A 50 -4.54 -9.15 -8.14
N SER A 51 -5.36 -10.19 -8.37
CA SER A 51 -6.76 -10.03 -8.76
C SER A 51 -7.69 -9.66 -7.59
N TYR A 52 -7.26 -9.91 -6.34
CA TYR A 52 -7.93 -9.43 -5.12
C TYR A 52 -7.59 -7.97 -4.77
N ILE A 53 -6.82 -7.27 -5.61
CA ILE A 53 -6.72 -5.81 -5.51
C ILE A 53 -8.14 -5.27 -5.64
N ILE A 54 -8.65 -4.71 -4.54
CA ILE A 54 -9.99 -4.10 -4.47
C ILE A 54 -10.11 -3.18 -5.69
N PRO A 55 -11.06 -3.44 -6.59
CA PRO A 55 -11.13 -2.67 -7.81
C PRO A 55 -11.41 -1.20 -7.47
N GLU A 56 -10.83 -0.28 -8.24
CA GLU A 56 -10.80 1.16 -7.92
C GLU A 56 -12.21 1.75 -7.74
N ASN A 57 -13.21 1.18 -8.40
CA ASN A 57 -14.62 1.51 -8.21
C ASN A 57 -15.08 1.25 -6.76
N MET A 58 -14.75 0.10 -6.18
CA MET A 58 -15.16 -0.23 -4.82
C MET A 58 -14.41 0.62 -3.79
N LEU A 59 -13.14 0.96 -4.06
CA LEU A 59 -12.39 1.92 -3.24
C LEU A 59 -13.03 3.31 -3.27
N TRP A 60 -13.41 3.78 -4.46
CA TRP A 60 -14.11 5.05 -4.65
C TRP A 60 -15.44 5.10 -3.90
N GLU A 61 -16.32 4.11 -4.10
CA GLU A 61 -17.62 4.06 -3.43
C GLU A 61 -17.48 4.03 -1.91
N ARG A 62 -16.53 3.24 -1.40
CA ARG A 62 -16.22 3.19 0.03
C ARG A 62 -15.76 4.57 0.53
N PHE A 63 -14.88 5.23 -0.21
CA PHE A 63 -14.38 6.55 0.15
C PHE A 63 -15.51 7.59 0.20
N VAL A 64 -16.34 7.68 -0.84
CA VAL A 64 -17.47 8.62 -0.89
C VAL A 64 -18.45 8.34 0.25
N THR A 65 -18.73 7.07 0.55
CA THR A 65 -19.62 6.67 1.65
C THR A 65 -19.07 7.11 3.01
N ILE A 66 -17.79 6.83 3.28
CA ILE A 66 -17.12 7.24 4.53
C ILE A 66 -17.10 8.76 4.64
N LEU A 67 -16.73 9.45 3.55
CA LEU A 67 -16.64 10.90 3.52
C LEU A 67 -18.01 11.55 3.76
N SER A 68 -19.05 11.08 3.09
CA SER A 68 -20.41 11.60 3.24
C SER A 68 -20.90 11.46 4.68
N LYS A 69 -20.70 10.28 5.29
CA LYS A 69 -21.07 10.04 6.69
C LYS A 69 -20.31 10.96 7.65
N ASN A 70 -19.00 11.13 7.42
CA ASN A 70 -18.18 11.99 8.27
C ASN A 70 -18.60 13.47 8.14
N ILE A 71 -18.93 13.91 6.93
CA ILE A 71 -19.35 15.28 6.68
C ILE A 71 -20.75 15.56 7.25
N GLU A 72 -21.67 14.61 7.18
CA GLU A 72 -23.00 14.73 7.78
C GLU A 72 -22.93 14.96 9.29
N GLU A 73 -21.98 14.34 9.97
CA GLU A 73 -21.70 14.54 11.40
C GLU A 73 -20.85 15.79 11.69
N SER A 74 -20.45 16.57 10.67
CA SER A 74 -19.56 17.72 10.79
C SER A 74 -20.32 19.05 10.80
N THR A 75 -19.74 20.08 11.40
CA THR A 75 -20.35 21.41 11.47
C THR A 75 -19.75 22.36 10.44
N THR A 76 -18.45 22.24 10.19
CA THR A 76 -17.74 23.13 9.28
C THR A 76 -16.84 22.30 8.39
N VAL A 77 -16.85 22.59 7.10
CA VAL A 77 -15.96 21.99 6.09
C VAL A 77 -15.20 23.13 5.40
N GLN A 78 -13.88 23.05 5.41
CA GLN A 78 -12.99 23.99 4.74
C GLN A 78 -12.11 23.24 3.75
N VAL A 79 -11.93 23.83 2.57
CA VAL A 79 -11.02 23.33 1.55
C VAL A 79 -9.77 24.18 1.58
N ASP A 80 -8.61 23.53 1.54
CA ASP A 80 -7.31 24.20 1.50
C ASP A 80 -7.11 24.92 0.15
N ASN A 81 -6.21 25.90 0.09
CA ASN A 81 -6.03 26.75 -1.11
C ASN A 81 -5.66 25.94 -2.37
N ASP A 82 -4.96 24.82 -2.19
CA ASP A 82 -4.55 23.94 -3.29
C ASP A 82 -5.66 22.99 -3.76
N ALA A 83 -6.85 23.05 -3.14
CA ALA A 83 -8.01 22.21 -3.41
C ALA A 83 -7.76 20.69 -3.28
N GLN A 84 -6.62 20.28 -2.74
CA GLN A 84 -6.22 18.87 -2.58
C GLN A 84 -6.49 18.32 -1.18
N ASN A 85 -6.72 19.21 -0.21
CA ASN A 85 -6.93 18.86 1.19
C ASN A 85 -8.25 19.45 1.67
N ILE A 86 -8.92 18.74 2.57
CA ILE A 86 -10.10 19.25 3.28
C ILE A 86 -9.92 19.09 4.78
N VAL A 87 -10.46 20.04 5.52
CA VAL A 87 -10.53 20.04 6.98
C VAL A 87 -12.01 20.08 7.35
N TYR A 88 -12.44 19.21 8.26
CA TYR A 88 -13.79 19.25 8.79
C TYR A 88 -13.81 19.02 10.29
N PHE A 89 -14.73 19.72 10.96
CA PHE A 89 -14.83 19.73 12.42
C PHE A 89 -16.12 19.06 12.89
N HIS A 90 -16.00 18.12 13.83
CA HIS A 90 -17.16 17.50 14.48
C HIS A 90 -17.44 18.15 15.84
N GLN A 91 -18.52 18.94 15.95
CA GLN A 91 -18.92 19.53 17.23
C GLN A 91 -19.21 18.48 18.31
N ASN A 92 -19.86 17.37 17.96
CA ASN A 92 -20.25 16.34 18.93
C ASN A 92 -19.05 15.63 19.59
N LYS A 93 -17.91 15.57 18.89
CA LYS A 93 -16.67 14.92 19.38
C LYS A 93 -15.60 15.96 19.77
N GLY A 94 -15.81 17.22 19.41
CA GLY A 94 -14.81 18.29 19.48
C GLY A 94 -13.53 17.94 18.73
N GLU A 95 -13.63 17.17 17.65
CA GLU A 95 -12.49 16.62 16.90
C GLU A 95 -12.37 17.27 15.53
N GLU A 96 -11.15 17.67 15.19
CA GLU A 96 -10.77 18.11 13.85
C GLU A 96 -10.20 16.93 13.07
N ASN A 97 -10.77 16.72 11.89
CA ASN A 97 -10.33 15.70 10.95
C ASN A 97 -9.87 16.38 9.66
N ARG A 98 -8.78 15.88 9.09
CA ARG A 98 -8.26 16.38 7.83
C ARG A 98 -8.03 15.25 6.85
N ILE A 99 -8.41 15.47 5.60
CA ILE A 99 -8.06 14.60 4.48
C ILE A 99 -6.92 15.26 3.72
N ILE A 100 -5.83 14.51 3.56
CA ILE A 100 -4.59 14.99 2.97
C ILE A 100 -4.24 14.09 1.78
N PHE A 101 -3.87 14.70 0.66
CA PHE A 101 -3.29 14.01 -0.47
C PHE A 101 -1.76 14.16 -0.47
N ARG A 102 -1.04 13.03 -0.47
CA ARG A 102 0.43 13.00 -0.55
C ARG A 102 0.89 11.68 -1.18
N ASP A 103 1.91 11.74 -2.03
CA ASP A 103 2.57 10.55 -2.60
C ASP A 103 1.60 9.54 -3.23
N HIS A 104 0.61 10.02 -3.98
CA HIS A 104 -0.45 9.22 -4.61
C HIS A 104 -1.39 8.48 -3.65
N ILE A 105 -1.44 8.91 -2.40
CA ILE A 105 -2.26 8.32 -1.34
C ILE A 105 -3.09 9.42 -0.67
N VAL A 106 -4.34 9.10 -0.37
CA VAL A 106 -5.26 9.96 0.37
C VAL A 106 -5.41 9.41 1.78
N TYR A 107 -5.11 10.23 2.77
CA TYR A 107 -5.13 9.88 4.19
C TYR A 107 -6.15 10.73 4.95
N SER A 108 -6.83 10.12 5.92
CA SER A 108 -7.50 10.85 7.00
C SER A 108 -6.54 10.98 8.18
N THR A 109 -6.44 12.15 8.78
CA THR A 109 -5.72 12.39 10.04
C THR A 109 -6.68 12.83 11.13
N PHE A 110 -6.45 12.32 12.33
CA PHE A 110 -7.21 12.64 13.54
C PHE A 110 -6.26 13.33 14.52
N GLU A 111 -6.40 14.65 14.73
CA GLU A 111 -5.45 15.40 15.55
C GLU A 111 -5.36 14.88 16.99
N LYS A 112 -6.51 14.58 17.62
CA LYS A 112 -6.53 14.14 19.02
C LYS A 112 -6.03 12.71 19.24
N ALA A 113 -6.17 11.84 18.25
CA ALA A 113 -5.85 10.41 18.36
C ALA A 113 -4.49 10.04 17.75
N GLY A 114 -3.80 10.97 17.07
CA GLY A 114 -2.47 10.75 16.50
C GLY A 114 -2.42 9.68 15.38
N GLY A 115 -3.55 9.44 14.70
CA GLY A 115 -3.68 8.37 13.72
C GLY A 115 -3.78 8.88 12.27
N HIS A 116 -3.08 8.19 11.36
CA HIS A 116 -3.29 8.29 9.91
C HIS A 116 -4.00 7.05 9.39
N VAL A 117 -5.14 7.23 8.73
CA VAL A 117 -5.89 6.15 8.09
C VAL A 117 -5.83 6.33 6.58
N VAL A 118 -5.32 5.34 5.87
CA VAL A 118 -5.32 5.32 4.41
C VAL A 118 -6.75 5.13 3.91
N LEU A 119 -7.23 6.08 3.10
CA LEU A 119 -8.56 6.03 2.50
C LEU A 119 -8.50 5.52 1.05
N LEU A 120 -7.57 6.05 0.26
CA LEU A 120 -7.38 5.69 -1.15
C LEU A 120 -5.90 5.58 -1.50
N THR A 121 -5.57 4.69 -2.41
CA THR A 121 -4.22 4.50 -2.97
C THR A 121 -4.26 4.60 -4.49
N ASN A 122 -3.10 4.79 -5.11
CA ASN A 122 -2.95 4.94 -6.55
C ASN A 122 -3.76 6.13 -7.12
N VAL A 123 -3.81 7.23 -6.39
CA VAL A 123 -4.50 8.45 -6.81
C VAL A 123 -3.51 9.34 -7.56
N LYS A 124 -3.85 9.71 -8.80
CA LYS A 124 -3.09 10.65 -9.61
C LYS A 124 -3.31 12.07 -9.13
N THR A 125 -4.57 12.48 -9.02
CA THR A 125 -4.99 13.81 -8.57
C THR A 125 -6.31 13.72 -7.83
N ILE A 126 -6.50 14.60 -6.86
CA ILE A 126 -7.78 14.82 -6.18
C ILE A 126 -8.05 16.32 -6.11
N ASN A 127 -9.31 16.70 -6.26
CA ASN A 127 -9.74 18.08 -6.21
C ASN A 127 -11.06 18.16 -5.43
N PHE A 128 -11.10 19.07 -4.47
CA PHE A 128 -12.23 19.36 -3.62
C PHE A 128 -12.70 20.78 -3.89
N LYS A 129 -14.01 20.96 -4.00
CA LYS A 129 -14.59 22.30 -4.17
C LYS A 129 -15.85 22.39 -3.32
N VAL A 130 -15.94 23.42 -2.49
CA VAL A 130 -17.16 23.74 -1.77
C VAL A 130 -17.86 24.87 -2.53
N GLU A 131 -19.10 24.64 -2.94
CA GLU A 131 -19.98 25.70 -3.46
C GLU A 131 -21.34 25.58 -2.79
N GLU A 132 -21.83 26.70 -2.26
CA GLU A 132 -23.09 26.73 -1.50
C GLU A 132 -23.04 25.68 -0.38
N ASP A 133 -23.98 24.74 -0.38
CA ASP A 133 -24.09 23.65 0.60
C ASP A 133 -23.66 22.30 0.01
N LYS A 134 -22.73 22.31 -0.95
CA LYS A 134 -22.25 21.09 -1.62
C LYS A 134 -20.73 21.03 -1.65
N LEU A 135 -20.21 19.85 -1.28
CA LEU A 135 -18.84 19.46 -1.53
C LEU A 135 -18.77 18.63 -2.81
N TYR A 136 -18.08 19.16 -3.81
CA TYR A 136 -17.69 18.44 -5.03
C TYR A 136 -16.33 17.80 -4.82
N VAL A 137 -16.26 16.51 -5.14
CA VAL A 137 -15.03 15.72 -5.07
C VAL A 137 -14.75 15.13 -6.43
N GLN A 138 -13.61 15.48 -7.02
CA GLN A 138 -13.13 14.92 -8.27
C GLN A 138 -11.82 14.18 -8.03
N ILE A 139 -11.70 12.97 -8.56
CA ILE A 139 -10.50 12.15 -8.43
C ILE A 139 -10.12 11.49 -9.75
N GLN A 140 -8.83 11.32 -9.97
CA GLN A 140 -8.26 10.55 -11.07
C GLN A 140 -7.34 9.50 -10.47
N PHE A 141 -7.60 8.22 -10.74
CA PHE A 141 -6.68 7.13 -10.37
C PHE A 141 -5.54 7.01 -11.37
N LEU A 142 -4.43 6.38 -10.98
CA LEU A 142 -3.27 6.15 -11.84
C LEU A 142 -3.55 5.15 -12.97
N ARG A 143 -4.41 4.14 -12.72
CA ARG A 143 -4.70 3.07 -13.69
C ARG A 143 -5.99 3.29 -14.46
N ALA A 144 -6.99 3.96 -13.86
CA ALA A 144 -8.17 4.39 -14.61
C ALA A 144 -7.84 5.58 -15.52
N GLN A 145 -8.49 5.64 -16.68
CA GLN A 145 -8.38 6.78 -17.61
C GLN A 145 -9.51 7.81 -17.43
N GLN A 146 -10.54 7.45 -16.67
CA GLN A 146 -11.70 8.31 -16.41
C GLN A 146 -11.58 8.97 -15.03
N ASN A 147 -11.88 10.27 -14.99
CA ASN A 147 -12.14 10.98 -13.75
C ASN A 147 -13.41 10.43 -13.09
N ARG A 148 -13.43 10.40 -11.76
CA ARG A 148 -14.60 10.10 -10.95
C ARG A 148 -15.00 11.35 -10.19
N GLU A 149 -16.30 11.57 -10.09
CA GLU A 149 -16.87 12.76 -9.49
C GLU A 149 -17.99 12.34 -8.53
N ALA A 150 -18.06 13.00 -7.38
CA ALA A 150 -19.14 12.86 -6.42
C ALA A 150 -19.50 14.24 -5.87
N THR A 151 -20.78 14.40 -5.55
CA THR A 151 -21.30 15.58 -4.87
C THR A 151 -21.91 15.13 -3.54
N ILE A 152 -21.43 15.74 -2.46
CA ILE A 152 -21.86 15.46 -1.09
C ILE A 152 -22.57 16.71 -0.58
N ILE A 153 -23.75 16.53 0.00
CA ILE A 153 -24.52 17.63 0.59
C ILE A 153 -23.91 17.93 1.96
N LEU A 154 -23.58 19.19 2.20
CA LEU A 154 -23.10 19.67 3.48
C LEU A 154 -24.30 19.87 4.42
N PRO A 155 -24.17 19.53 5.72
CA PRO A 155 -25.21 19.86 6.69
C PRO A 155 -25.32 21.40 6.78
N ASN A 156 -26.54 21.92 6.55
CA ASN A 156 -26.83 23.35 6.61
C ASN A 156 -26.29 23.95 7.92
N THR A 157 -25.34 24.87 7.81
CA THR A 157 -25.00 25.78 8.90
C THR A 157 -26.05 26.88 8.95
N SER A 158 -27.20 26.60 9.58
CA SER A 158 -28.14 27.63 10.03
C SER A 158 -27.72 28.19 11.38
#